data_AF-A0A444Z781-F1
#
_entry.id   AF-A0A444Z781-F1
#
_cell.length_a   1.000
_cell.length_b   1.000
_cell.length_c   1.000
_cell.angle_alpha   90.00
_cell.angle_beta   90.00
_cell.angle_gamma   90.00
#
_symmetry.space_group_name_H-M   'P 1'
#
loop_
_entity.id
_entity.type
_entity.pdbx_description
1 polymer ?
#
loop_
_entity_poly.entity_id
_entity_poly.type
_entity_poly.pdbx_seq_one_letter_code
_entity_poly.pdbx_strand_id
1 'polypeptide(L)'
;MPLLLSASQPPLLPLIPHSNKTLITLSRKRFGFAPNTLTTPPSLRSRRILPKYSASSSSSINGVSLEDIPEHSRNEESTSPTRDEFLLLQTLRTWLRFLPSILPGGSWWNFDDDIEIELLAQPVSVWRALGKMWHLVARDRWIIFAAFTALIFAAVSEISIPHFLTASIFSAQSAEIAVFHQNVRLLVLLCVISGICSGIRGCCFGIANMILVKRMRETLYSSLILQDISFFDSETVGDLTSRLGADCQQVSRVIGNDLNLILRNVLQGTGSLIYLVILSWPLGLSTLMICIMLGAVMVHYGRYQKKAARLIQEVTASANDVAQETLSLIRTVRVYGTEEVEHGRYKWWLEKLADISLRQSAAYGFWNLSFNALYHSTQVIAVLFGGMSILAGHITAEKLTKFILYSEWLIYSTWWVGDNISNLMQSVGASEKVFHLMDLLPSSQFTERGKY
;
A
#
# COMPACT_ATOMS: atom_id res chain seq x y z
N MET A 1 -83.18 11.64 -15.34
CA MET A 1 -83.50 12.89 -14.60
C MET A 1 -82.89 12.81 -13.19
N PRO A 2 -82.43 13.95 -12.64
CA PRO A 2 -81.27 14.08 -11.75
C PRO A 2 -81.65 14.37 -10.28
N LEU A 3 -80.66 14.42 -9.36
CA LEU A 3 -80.52 15.35 -8.20
C LEU A 3 -79.35 14.87 -7.31
N LEU A 4 -78.18 15.53 -7.35
CA LEU A 4 -77.72 16.65 -6.48
C LEU A 4 -77.39 16.18 -5.03
N LEU A 5 -76.11 16.07 -4.66
CA LEU A 5 -75.18 17.10 -4.12
C LEU A 5 -75.20 17.19 -2.59
N SER A 6 -74.08 16.86 -1.94
CA SER A 6 -73.59 17.62 -0.79
C SER A 6 -72.10 17.38 -0.61
N ALA A 7 -71.36 18.48 -0.62
CA ALA A 7 -69.94 18.58 -0.43
C ALA A 7 -69.60 18.64 1.06
N SER A 8 -68.51 17.97 1.46
CA SER A 8 -67.80 18.28 2.69
C SER A 8 -66.29 18.29 2.40
N GLN A 9 -65.71 19.49 2.55
CA GLN A 9 -64.30 19.80 2.37
C GLN A 9 -63.39 18.95 3.27
N PRO A 10 -62.19 18.53 2.80
CA PRO A 10 -61.17 17.99 3.69
C PRO A 10 -60.45 19.15 4.44
N PRO A 11 -60.09 18.97 5.72
CA PRO A 11 -59.37 19.99 6.47
C PRO A 11 -57.91 20.13 5.99
N LEU A 12 -57.49 21.39 5.93
CA LEU A 12 -56.18 21.89 5.54
C LEU A 12 -55.06 21.43 6.50
N LEU A 13 -53.91 21.13 5.88
CA LEU A 13 -52.59 20.83 6.47
C LEU A 13 -52.15 21.79 7.60
N PRO A 14 -51.14 21.36 8.38
CA PRO A 14 -49.93 22.15 8.54
C PRO A 14 -48.76 21.51 7.79
N LEU A 15 -48.16 22.30 6.89
CA LEU A 15 -46.94 22.01 6.17
C LEU A 15 -45.79 21.70 7.14
N ILE A 16 -45.17 20.53 6.98
CA ILE A 16 -43.86 20.23 7.53
C ILE A 16 -42.82 20.56 6.44
N PRO A 17 -41.75 21.31 6.74
CA PRO A 17 -40.88 21.86 5.72
C PRO A 17 -40.05 20.76 5.03
N HIS A 18 -40.23 20.66 3.72
CA HIS A 18 -39.27 20.01 2.82
C HIS A 18 -37.94 20.77 2.88
N SER A 19 -36.97 20.21 3.60
CA SER A 19 -35.58 20.67 3.55
C SER A 19 -34.84 19.93 2.44
N ASN A 20 -34.36 20.71 1.47
CA ASN A 20 -33.29 20.45 0.50
C ASN A 20 -33.53 19.38 -0.58
N LYS A 21 -34.36 19.73 -1.56
CA LYS A 21 -34.09 19.35 -2.95
C LYS A 21 -32.87 20.16 -3.42
N THR A 22 -31.72 19.51 -3.58
CA THR A 22 -30.53 20.13 -4.18
C THR A 22 -30.83 20.38 -5.65
N LEU A 23 -31.16 21.63 -5.96
CA LEU A 23 -31.28 22.17 -7.30
C LEU A 23 -29.92 22.02 -8.00
N ILE A 24 -29.87 21.20 -9.05
CA ILE A 24 -28.71 21.12 -9.94
C ILE A 24 -28.66 22.42 -10.73
N THR A 25 -27.95 23.43 -10.21
CA THR A 25 -27.54 24.59 -10.99
C THR A 25 -26.36 24.19 -11.88
N LEU A 26 -26.66 23.83 -13.13
CA LEU A 26 -25.69 23.68 -14.21
C LEU A 26 -25.03 25.06 -14.49
N SER A 27 -23.96 25.39 -13.78
CA SER A 27 -23.07 26.50 -14.17
C SER A 27 -22.22 26.07 -15.36
N ARG A 28 -22.80 26.19 -16.56
CA ARG A 28 -22.09 26.00 -17.84
C ARG A 28 -21.17 27.20 -18.08
N LYS A 29 -19.95 27.19 -17.49
CA LYS A 29 -18.90 28.14 -17.88
C LYS A 29 -18.38 27.76 -19.27
N ARG A 30 -18.86 28.48 -20.29
CA ARG A 30 -18.24 28.54 -21.61
C ARG A 30 -16.82 29.11 -21.45
N PHE A 31 -15.79 28.32 -21.72
CA PHE A 31 -14.45 28.85 -21.96
C PHE A 31 -14.43 29.43 -23.37
N GLY A 32 -14.54 30.75 -23.46
CA GLY A 32 -14.34 31.51 -24.69
C GLY A 32 -12.86 31.64 -25.00
N PHE A 33 -12.48 31.21 -26.20
CA PHE A 33 -11.25 31.64 -26.86
C PHE A 33 -11.32 33.15 -27.13
N ALA A 34 -10.30 33.91 -26.73
CA ALA A 34 -9.90 35.15 -27.40
C ALA A 34 -8.43 35.51 -27.08
N PRO A 35 -7.71 36.19 -28.00
CA PRO A 35 -6.24 36.20 -28.06
C PRO A 35 -5.58 37.50 -27.55
N ASN A 36 -4.29 37.36 -27.21
CA ASN A 36 -3.19 38.36 -27.17
C ASN A 36 -3.35 39.68 -26.39
N THR A 37 -2.44 39.93 -25.45
CA THR A 37 -1.66 41.20 -25.44
C THR A 37 -0.37 41.11 -24.61
N LEU A 38 0.63 41.82 -25.13
CA LEU A 38 2.04 41.90 -24.74
C LEU A 38 2.30 42.28 -23.27
N THR A 39 3.29 41.64 -22.66
CA THR A 39 4.31 42.34 -21.85
C THR A 39 5.67 41.62 -21.94
N THR A 40 6.70 42.38 -22.26
CA THR A 40 8.10 42.02 -22.51
C THR A 40 8.88 41.58 -21.26
N PRO A 41 9.92 40.72 -21.38
CA PRO A 41 10.82 40.35 -20.28
C PRO A 41 12.08 41.21 -20.23
N PRO A 42 12.81 41.32 -19.10
CA PRO A 42 14.14 41.91 -19.11
C PRO A 42 15.20 40.88 -19.53
N SER A 43 16.11 41.39 -20.36
CA SER A 43 17.30 40.78 -20.93
C SER A 43 18.26 40.16 -19.92
N LEU A 44 18.91 39.05 -20.30
CA LEU A 44 20.35 38.90 -20.15
C LEU A 44 20.88 37.89 -21.20
N ARG A 45 22.04 38.25 -21.74
CA ARG A 45 22.62 37.90 -23.04
C ARG A 45 23.78 36.93 -22.80
N SER A 46 23.83 35.77 -23.45
CA SER A 46 25.11 35.25 -23.96
C SER A 46 24.98 34.05 -24.94
N ARG A 47 25.42 34.33 -26.17
CA ARG A 47 26.12 33.47 -27.15
C ARG A 47 25.53 32.09 -27.53
N ARG A 48 24.85 32.11 -28.67
CA ARG A 48 24.56 30.98 -29.57
C ARG A 48 25.76 30.77 -30.50
N ILE A 49 26.36 29.58 -30.52
CA ILE A 49 27.21 29.08 -31.61
C ILE A 49 26.48 27.87 -32.19
N LEU A 50 26.00 28.01 -33.43
CA LEU A 50 25.41 26.93 -34.24
C LEU A 50 26.53 26.24 -35.03
N PRO A 51 26.58 24.89 -35.13
CA PRO A 51 27.38 24.24 -36.15
C PRO A 51 26.63 24.20 -37.48
N LYS A 52 27.32 24.59 -38.55
CA LYS A 52 26.94 24.37 -39.95
C LYS A 52 26.96 22.86 -40.26
N TYR A 53 25.90 22.38 -40.91
CA TYR A 53 25.95 21.15 -41.70
C TYR A 53 26.64 21.45 -43.04
N SER A 54 27.62 20.63 -43.43
CA SER A 54 28.06 20.48 -44.81
C SER A 54 28.33 19.00 -45.09
N ALA A 55 27.69 18.47 -46.13
CA ALA A 55 27.90 17.12 -46.65
C ALA A 55 28.64 17.21 -48.00
N SER A 56 29.64 16.34 -48.20
CA SER A 56 30.16 15.82 -49.49
C SER A 56 31.49 15.10 -49.20
N SER A 57 31.57 13.77 -49.21
CA SER A 57 31.87 12.88 -50.36
C SER A 57 33.32 12.95 -50.91
N SER A 58 34.04 11.83 -50.76
CA SER A 58 34.87 11.16 -51.78
C SER A 58 36.35 11.54 -52.01
N SER A 59 37.11 10.48 -52.38
CA SER A 59 38.51 10.36 -52.89
C SER A 59 39.62 10.41 -51.84
N SER A 60 40.40 9.35 -51.56
CA SER A 60 41.29 8.46 -52.36
C SER A 60 42.47 9.19 -53.01
N ILE A 61 43.70 8.88 -52.57
CA ILE A 61 44.84 8.37 -53.39
C ILE A 61 46.18 8.41 -52.61
N ASN A 62 46.83 7.24 -52.58
CA ASN A 62 48.25 6.85 -52.49
C ASN A 62 49.36 7.79 -51.99
N GLY A 63 50.14 7.26 -51.02
CA GLY A 63 51.53 6.83 -51.24
C GLY A 63 52.66 7.82 -50.91
N VAL A 64 53.58 7.39 -50.02
CA VAL A 64 55.06 7.38 -50.18
C VAL A 64 55.70 7.00 -48.83
N SER A 65 56.58 5.99 -48.83
CA SER A 65 57.41 5.53 -47.72
C SER A 65 58.69 6.37 -47.58
N LEU A 66 59.22 6.48 -46.36
CA LEU A 66 60.64 6.68 -46.08
C LEU A 66 61.00 6.04 -44.71
N GLU A 67 62.14 5.37 -44.71
CA GLU A 67 62.72 4.45 -43.72
C GLU A 67 63.34 5.10 -42.46
N ASP A 68 63.39 4.26 -41.41
CA ASP A 68 64.47 4.02 -40.42
C ASP A 68 64.66 4.77 -39.04
N ILE A 69 64.34 4.00 -37.96
CA ILE A 69 65.16 3.63 -36.74
C ILE A 69 65.47 4.71 -35.64
N PRO A 70 65.50 4.42 -34.29
CA PRO A 70 64.60 3.69 -33.38
C PRO A 70 64.40 4.40 -31.98
N GLU A 71 63.75 3.72 -31.01
CA GLU A 71 63.77 3.93 -29.54
C GLU A 71 63.22 5.25 -28.92
N HIS A 72 62.06 5.18 -28.25
CA HIS A 72 62.03 5.13 -26.77
C HIS A 72 60.60 4.86 -26.26
N SER A 73 60.53 3.96 -25.30
CA SER A 73 59.38 3.57 -24.50
C SER A 73 58.68 4.75 -23.80
N ARG A 74 57.37 4.93 -24.05
CA ARG A 74 56.39 5.27 -23.01
C ARG A 74 54.98 4.93 -23.52
N ASN A 75 54.42 3.82 -23.03
CA ASN A 75 52.99 3.53 -23.15
C ASN A 75 52.22 4.58 -22.36
N GLU A 76 51.72 5.62 -23.04
CA GLU A 76 50.59 6.41 -22.54
C GLU A 76 49.32 5.77 -23.08
N GLU A 77 48.84 4.80 -22.32
CA GLU A 77 47.54 4.18 -22.45
C GLU A 77 46.48 5.23 -22.05
N SER A 78 46.15 6.13 -22.99
CA SER A 78 45.00 7.01 -22.87
C SER A 78 43.75 6.18 -23.13
N THR A 79 43.25 5.54 -22.07
CA THR A 79 42.00 4.77 -22.07
C THR A 79 40.85 5.72 -22.37
N SER A 80 40.47 5.85 -23.65
CA SER A 80 39.19 6.46 -24.02
C SER A 80 38.08 5.60 -23.40
N PRO A 81 37.17 6.15 -22.59
CA PRO A 81 36.12 5.36 -21.97
C PRO A 81 35.30 4.67 -23.06
N THR A 82 35.07 3.37 -22.87
CA THR A 82 34.33 2.55 -23.83
C THR A 82 32.92 3.11 -24.04
N ARG A 83 32.34 2.90 -25.22
CA ARG A 83 31.04 3.46 -25.62
C ARG A 83 29.91 3.13 -24.61
N ASP A 84 30.05 2.00 -23.91
CA ASP A 84 29.14 1.55 -22.85
C ASP A 84 29.36 2.31 -21.53
N GLU A 85 30.58 2.66 -21.15
CA GLU A 85 30.86 3.54 -20.01
C GLU A 85 30.31 4.95 -20.24
N PHE A 86 30.40 5.45 -21.47
CA PHE A 86 29.82 6.75 -21.82
C PHE A 86 28.28 6.74 -21.72
N LEU A 87 27.64 5.65 -22.15
CA LEU A 87 26.19 5.46 -22.06
C LEU A 87 25.75 5.35 -20.59
N LEU A 88 26.45 4.56 -19.78
CA LEU A 88 26.21 4.46 -18.34
C LEU A 88 26.41 5.80 -17.63
N LEU A 89 27.47 6.54 -17.94
CA LEU A 89 27.72 7.88 -17.39
C LEU A 89 26.63 8.87 -17.81
N GLN A 90 26.08 8.74 -19.01
CA GLN A 90 24.99 9.59 -19.49
C GLN A 90 23.66 9.24 -18.79
N THR A 91 23.36 7.94 -18.61
CA THR A 91 22.22 7.48 -17.82
C THR A 91 22.34 7.93 -16.36
N LEU A 92 23.53 7.77 -15.77
CA LEU A 92 23.83 8.17 -14.40
C LEU A 92 23.74 9.69 -14.23
N ARG A 93 24.23 10.48 -15.19
CA ARG A 93 24.12 11.95 -15.19
C ARG A 93 22.68 12.43 -15.35
N THR A 94 21.85 11.68 -16.09
CA THR A 94 20.42 11.96 -16.22
C THR A 94 19.69 11.64 -14.92
N TRP A 95 20.02 10.51 -14.29
CA TRP A 95 19.56 10.15 -12.94
C TRP A 95 19.98 11.16 -11.87
N LEU A 96 21.24 11.60 -11.88
CA LEU A 96 21.80 12.62 -10.98
C LEU A 96 21.16 14.01 -11.17
N ARG A 97 20.65 14.32 -12.37
CA ARG A 97 19.84 15.54 -12.60
C ARG A 97 18.40 15.40 -12.12
N PHE A 98 17.87 14.17 -12.02
CA PHE A 98 16.57 13.86 -11.43
C PHE A 98 16.59 13.84 -9.90
N LEU A 99 17.73 13.55 -9.27
CA LEU A 99 17.88 13.52 -7.81
C LEU A 99 17.51 14.85 -7.11
N PRO A 100 17.91 16.04 -7.61
CA PRO A 100 17.49 17.34 -7.07
C PRO A 100 15.98 17.59 -7.13
N SER A 101 15.26 17.03 -8.11
CA SER A 101 13.79 17.13 -8.17
C SER A 101 13.06 16.18 -7.22
N ILE A 102 13.79 15.22 -6.63
CA ILE A 102 13.28 14.21 -5.69
C ILE A 102 13.60 14.59 -4.22
N LEU A 103 14.35 15.67 -3.98
CA LEU A 103 14.69 16.10 -2.62
C LEU A 103 13.47 16.68 -1.87
N PRO A 104 13.31 16.41 -0.55
CA PRO A 104 12.21 16.92 0.25
C PRO A 104 12.39 18.41 0.51
N GLY A 105 11.49 19.25 -0.02
CA GLY A 105 11.53 20.70 0.24
C GLY A 105 10.69 21.62 -0.66
N GLY A 106 10.05 21.13 -1.73
CA GLY A 106 9.22 21.96 -2.63
C GLY A 106 7.74 21.53 -2.72
N SER A 107 6.93 22.32 -3.43
CA SER A 107 5.51 22.04 -3.78
C SER A 107 5.28 20.70 -4.49
N TRP A 108 6.35 20.04 -4.95
CA TRP A 108 6.35 18.71 -5.55
C TRP A 108 5.70 17.62 -4.66
N TRP A 109 5.78 17.79 -3.33
CA TRP A 109 5.22 16.86 -2.34
C TRP A 109 3.79 17.19 -1.92
N ASN A 110 3.29 18.38 -2.27
CA ASN A 110 1.97 18.83 -1.85
C ASN A 110 0.96 18.61 -2.97
N PHE A 111 0.01 17.71 -2.74
CA PHE A 111 -1.10 17.45 -3.67
C PHE A 111 -2.26 18.47 -3.51
N ASP A 112 -2.07 19.54 -2.71
CA ASP A 112 -3.13 20.48 -2.34
C ASP A 112 -3.69 21.30 -3.52
N ASP A 113 -2.95 21.43 -4.62
CA ASP A 113 -3.43 22.17 -5.80
C ASP A 113 -4.41 21.36 -6.69
N ASP A 114 -4.57 20.04 -6.48
CA ASP A 114 -5.27 19.20 -7.46
C ASP A 114 -6.77 18.96 -7.18
N ILE A 115 -7.31 18.79 -5.96
CA ILE A 115 -8.79 18.76 -5.73
C ILE A 115 -9.17 19.09 -4.27
N GLU A 116 -10.11 20.03 -4.09
CA GLU A 116 -10.92 20.24 -2.88
C GLU A 116 -12.00 19.14 -2.81
N ILE A 117 -11.77 18.06 -2.04
CA ILE A 117 -12.71 16.92 -2.00
C ILE A 117 -13.58 16.98 -0.74
N GLU A 118 -14.88 17.16 -0.99
CA GLU A 118 -15.96 16.98 -0.02
C GLU A 118 -16.05 15.50 0.42
N LEU A 119 -15.94 15.29 1.73
CA LEU A 119 -15.76 14.00 2.38
C LEU A 119 -17.08 13.20 2.41
N LEU A 120 -17.52 12.64 1.28
CA LEU A 120 -18.84 11.98 1.16
C LEU A 120 -18.89 10.48 1.49
N ALA A 121 -17.87 9.88 2.10
CA ALA A 121 -17.98 8.51 2.60
C ALA A 121 -17.51 8.44 4.05
N GLN A 122 -18.46 8.30 4.97
CA GLN A 122 -18.15 7.94 6.35
C GLN A 122 -17.50 6.56 6.32
N PRO A 123 -16.23 6.39 6.71
CA PRO A 123 -15.60 5.08 6.67
C PRO A 123 -16.43 4.15 7.56
N VAL A 124 -16.96 3.06 7.00
CA VAL A 124 -17.47 1.98 7.84
C VAL A 124 -16.35 1.65 8.82
N SER A 125 -16.59 1.88 10.10
CA SER A 125 -15.58 1.62 11.12
C SER A 125 -15.10 0.19 10.94
N VAL A 126 -13.80 -0.03 10.73
CA VAL A 126 -13.18 -1.34 10.52
C VAL A 126 -13.71 -2.38 11.51
N TRP A 127 -13.94 -1.95 12.75
CA TRP A 127 -14.58 -2.68 13.84
C TRP A 127 -15.98 -3.24 13.54
N ARG A 128 -16.83 -2.52 12.79
CA ARG A 128 -18.16 -2.98 12.38
C ARG A 128 -18.08 -4.08 11.33
N ALA A 129 -17.18 -3.96 10.36
CA ALA A 129 -16.92 -5.01 9.38
C ALA A 129 -16.38 -6.27 10.07
N LEU A 130 -15.38 -6.11 10.94
CA LEU A 130 -14.84 -7.20 11.77
C LEU A 130 -15.90 -7.85 12.66
N GLY A 131 -16.77 -7.07 13.29
CA GLY A 131 -17.87 -7.59 14.10
C GLY A 131 -18.85 -8.45 13.31
N LYS A 132 -19.21 -8.03 12.08
CA LYS A 132 -20.07 -8.83 11.20
C LYS A 132 -19.42 -10.12 10.74
N MET A 133 -18.15 -10.06 10.34
CA MET A 133 -17.42 -11.27 9.95
C MET A 133 -17.25 -12.21 11.13
N TRP A 134 -17.01 -11.68 12.33
CA TRP A 134 -17.00 -12.47 13.55
C TRP A 134 -18.33 -13.19 13.75
N HIS A 135 -19.46 -12.50 13.59
CA HIS A 135 -20.79 -13.12 13.67
C HIS A 135 -20.98 -14.24 12.63
N LEU A 136 -20.50 -14.04 11.40
CA LEU A 136 -20.54 -15.03 10.32
C LEU A 136 -19.72 -16.29 10.65
N VAL A 137 -18.57 -16.17 11.31
CA VAL A 137 -17.69 -17.31 11.65
C VAL A 137 -17.97 -17.89 13.05
N ALA A 138 -18.61 -17.14 13.96
CA ALA A 138 -18.84 -17.53 15.35
C ALA A 138 -19.59 -18.86 15.53
N ARG A 139 -20.38 -19.28 14.53
CA ARG A 139 -21.04 -20.60 14.53
C ARG A 139 -20.04 -21.76 14.56
N ASP A 140 -18.84 -21.58 13.99
CA ASP A 140 -17.76 -22.57 13.93
C ASP A 140 -16.64 -22.25 14.93
N ARG A 141 -17.02 -21.87 16.16
CA ARG A 141 -16.14 -21.48 17.27
C ARG A 141 -15.00 -22.44 17.57
N TRP A 142 -15.15 -23.74 17.30
CA TRP A 142 -14.12 -24.75 17.55
C TRP A 142 -12.89 -24.57 16.66
N ILE A 143 -13.08 -24.23 15.39
CA ILE A 143 -11.97 -24.02 14.44
C ILE A 143 -11.21 -22.76 14.80
N ILE A 144 -11.95 -21.71 15.16
CA ILE A 144 -11.36 -20.46 15.65
C ILE A 144 -10.57 -20.71 16.94
N PHE A 145 -11.15 -21.39 17.93
CA PHE A 145 -10.48 -21.69 19.19
C PHE A 145 -9.20 -22.51 18.99
N ALA A 146 -9.22 -23.50 18.09
CA ALA A 146 -8.03 -24.25 17.70
C ALA A 146 -6.96 -23.34 17.06
N ALA A 147 -7.36 -22.42 16.17
CA ALA A 147 -6.46 -21.47 15.53
C ALA A 147 -5.79 -20.52 16.54
N PHE A 148 -6.56 -19.95 17.48
CA PHE A 148 -6.04 -19.08 18.53
C PHE A 148 -5.15 -19.83 19.52
N THR A 149 -5.51 -21.05 19.89
CA THR A 149 -4.69 -21.89 20.77
C THR A 149 -3.35 -22.21 20.09
N ALA A 150 -3.39 -22.70 18.84
CA ALA A 150 -2.19 -22.97 18.05
C ALA A 150 -1.34 -21.70 17.85
N LEU A 151 -1.97 -20.53 17.70
CA LEU A 151 -1.27 -19.25 17.62
C LEU A 151 -0.52 -18.92 18.91
N ILE A 152 -1.14 -19.10 20.07
CA ILE A 152 -0.50 -18.81 21.36
C ILE A 152 0.70 -19.74 21.57
N PHE A 153 0.53 -21.05 21.33
CA PHE A 153 1.63 -22.00 21.44
C PHE A 153 2.76 -21.70 20.46
N ALA A 154 2.44 -21.41 19.20
CA ALA A 154 3.44 -21.03 18.20
C ALA A 154 4.20 -19.76 18.63
N ALA A 155 3.49 -18.72 19.05
CA ALA A 155 4.10 -17.47 19.47
C ALA A 155 4.99 -17.64 20.71
N VAL A 156 4.55 -18.38 21.73
CA VAL A 156 5.36 -18.67 22.93
C VAL A 156 6.62 -19.45 22.57
N SER A 157 6.50 -20.46 21.69
CA SER A 157 7.66 -21.21 21.20
C SER A 157 8.61 -20.33 20.42
N GLU A 158 8.10 -19.52 19.49
CA GLU A 158 8.91 -18.56 18.72
C GLU A 158 9.60 -17.58 19.64
N ILE A 159 8.89 -16.90 20.55
CA ILE A 159 9.45 -15.97 21.54
C ILE A 159 10.58 -16.62 22.34
N SER A 160 10.53 -17.92 22.59
CA SER A 160 11.58 -18.62 23.34
C SER A 160 12.84 -18.94 22.51
N ILE A 161 12.75 -19.00 21.18
CA ILE A 161 13.87 -19.40 20.30
C ILE A 161 15.11 -18.51 20.49
N PRO A 162 15.01 -17.15 20.44
CA PRO A 162 16.19 -16.29 20.63
C PRO A 162 16.87 -16.46 21.99
N HIS A 163 16.09 -16.73 23.05
CA HIS A 163 16.62 -16.97 24.39
C HIS A 163 17.48 -18.23 24.43
N PHE A 164 16.95 -19.36 23.96
CA PHE A 164 17.66 -20.65 23.99
C PHE A 164 18.81 -20.70 22.97
N LEU A 165 18.66 -20.02 21.83
CA LEU A 165 19.75 -19.85 20.87
C LEU A 165 20.94 -19.13 21.53
N THR A 166 20.68 -18.02 22.21
CA THR A 166 21.76 -17.28 22.89
C THR A 166 22.35 -18.09 24.03
N ALA A 167 21.52 -18.73 24.87
CA ALA A 167 22.00 -19.57 25.96
C ALA A 167 22.87 -20.75 25.47
N SER A 168 22.55 -21.32 24.30
CA SER A 168 23.37 -22.39 23.69
C SER A 168 24.73 -21.87 23.24
N ILE A 169 24.80 -20.68 22.62
CA ILE A 169 26.07 -20.09 22.17
C ILE A 169 27.01 -19.82 23.34
N PHE A 170 26.50 -19.20 24.41
CA PHE A 170 27.34 -18.85 25.58
C PHE A 170 27.68 -20.08 26.44
N SER A 171 26.82 -21.09 26.51
CA SER A 171 27.14 -22.37 27.18
C SER A 171 28.21 -23.18 26.44
N ALA A 172 28.27 -23.08 25.09
CA ALA A 172 29.38 -23.64 24.33
C ALA A 172 30.70 -22.92 24.64
N GLN A 173 30.66 -21.61 24.84
CA GLN A 173 31.83 -20.79 25.17
C GLN A 173 32.35 -21.07 26.60
N SER A 174 31.48 -21.37 27.56
CA SER A 174 31.87 -21.73 28.94
C SER A 174 32.33 -23.18 29.10
N ALA A 175 32.37 -23.97 28.02
CA ALA A 175 32.73 -25.40 28.00
C ALA A 175 31.83 -26.31 28.87
N GLU A 176 30.60 -25.89 29.19
CA GLU A 176 29.63 -26.66 29.95
C GLU A 176 28.80 -27.59 29.04
N ILE A 177 29.41 -28.73 28.68
CA ILE A 177 28.85 -29.70 27.70
C ILE A 177 27.43 -30.15 28.06
N ALA A 178 27.14 -30.37 29.35
CA ALA A 178 25.82 -30.85 29.81
C ALA A 178 24.71 -29.80 29.59
N VAL A 179 24.98 -28.53 29.93
CA VAL A 179 24.03 -27.42 29.76
C VAL A 179 23.82 -27.13 28.28
N PHE A 180 24.88 -27.23 27.47
CA PHE A 180 24.82 -27.06 26.02
C PHE A 180 23.88 -28.08 25.37
N HIS A 181 24.05 -29.38 25.65
CA HIS A 181 23.16 -30.42 25.08
C HIS A 181 21.71 -30.25 25.53
N GLN A 182 21.46 -29.83 26.77
CA GLN A 182 20.11 -29.55 27.26
C GLN A 182 19.47 -28.36 26.51
N ASN A 183 20.21 -27.26 26.35
CA ASN A 183 19.72 -26.07 25.66
C ASN A 183 19.44 -26.35 24.17
N VAL A 184 20.34 -27.08 23.49
CA VAL A 184 20.14 -27.47 22.08
C VAL A 184 18.94 -28.40 21.93
N ARG A 185 18.74 -29.37 22.83
CA ARG A 185 17.56 -30.25 22.80
C ARG A 185 16.26 -29.47 22.98
N LEU A 186 16.23 -28.49 23.90
CA LEU A 186 15.09 -27.60 24.07
C LEU A 186 14.85 -26.72 22.84
N LEU A 187 15.91 -26.20 22.22
CA LEU A 187 15.82 -25.40 21.00
C LEU A 187 15.21 -26.20 19.85
N VAL A 188 15.69 -27.43 19.61
CA VAL A 188 15.13 -28.32 18.58
C VAL A 188 13.66 -28.62 18.87
N LEU A 189 13.31 -28.93 20.12
CA LEU A 189 11.93 -29.20 20.52
C LEU A 189 11.03 -27.97 20.26
N LEU A 190 11.47 -26.76 20.62
CA LEU A 190 10.73 -25.53 20.38
C LEU A 190 10.55 -25.22 18.90
N CYS A 191 11.56 -25.48 18.06
CA CYS A 191 11.46 -25.33 16.61
C CYS A 191 10.42 -26.28 16.02
N VAL A 192 10.42 -27.55 16.44
CA VAL A 192 9.44 -28.55 15.98
C VAL A 192 8.02 -28.18 16.44
N ILE A 193 7.85 -27.79 17.71
CA ILE A 193 6.55 -27.37 18.24
C ILE A 193 6.05 -26.12 17.50
N SER A 194 6.91 -25.12 17.30
CA SER A 194 6.59 -23.90 16.54
C SER A 194 6.14 -24.24 15.12
N GLY A 195 6.88 -25.09 14.41
CA GLY A 195 6.55 -25.51 13.05
C GLY A 195 5.19 -26.20 12.95
N ILE A 196 4.93 -27.17 13.84
CA ILE A 196 3.66 -27.90 13.88
C ILE A 196 2.50 -26.94 14.24
N CYS A 197 2.66 -26.12 15.28
CA CYS A 197 1.62 -25.18 15.70
C CYS A 197 1.35 -24.12 14.63
N SER A 198 2.38 -23.61 13.95
CA SER A 198 2.23 -22.67 12.84
C SER A 198 1.52 -23.31 11.64
N GLY A 199 1.80 -24.58 11.34
CA GLY A 199 1.09 -25.35 10.32
C GLY A 199 -0.39 -25.53 10.66
N ILE A 200 -0.70 -25.98 11.88
CA ILE A 200 -2.08 -26.14 12.37
C ILE A 200 -2.83 -24.81 12.31
N ARG A 201 -2.22 -23.72 12.81
CA ARG A 201 -2.77 -22.37 12.73
C ARG A 201 -3.09 -21.99 11.28
N GLY A 202 -2.15 -22.19 10.36
CA GLY A 202 -2.33 -21.90 8.93
C GLY A 202 -3.51 -22.65 8.34
N CYS A 203 -3.63 -23.96 8.63
CA CYS A 203 -4.75 -24.78 8.19
C CYS A 203 -6.08 -24.30 8.79
N CYS A 204 -6.16 -24.03 10.10
CA CYS A 204 -7.39 -23.58 10.75
C CYS A 204 -7.86 -22.21 10.22
N PHE A 205 -6.95 -21.24 10.04
CA PHE A 205 -7.28 -19.95 9.43
C PHE A 205 -7.68 -20.09 7.95
N GLY A 206 -7.06 -21.00 7.20
CA GLY A 206 -7.46 -21.31 5.83
C GLY A 206 -8.89 -21.85 5.74
N ILE A 207 -9.25 -22.79 6.63
CA ILE A 207 -10.61 -23.32 6.71
C ILE A 207 -11.59 -22.24 7.15
N ALA A 208 -11.24 -21.43 8.16
CA ALA A 208 -12.07 -20.31 8.62
C ALA A 208 -12.34 -19.29 7.49
N ASN A 209 -11.33 -18.98 6.68
CA ASN A 209 -11.46 -18.10 5.52
C ASN A 209 -12.40 -18.70 4.46
N MET A 210 -12.28 -20.00 4.17
CA MET A 210 -13.20 -20.68 3.24
C MET A 210 -14.66 -20.62 3.72
N ILE A 211 -14.90 -20.86 5.01
CA ILE A 211 -16.24 -20.76 5.62
C ILE A 211 -16.76 -19.32 5.53
N LEU A 212 -15.90 -18.33 5.80
CA LEU A 212 -16.26 -16.92 5.72
C LEU A 212 -16.69 -16.53 4.29
N VAL A 213 -15.89 -16.88 3.26
CA VAL A 213 -16.26 -16.64 1.84
C VAL A 213 -17.61 -17.26 1.53
N LYS A 214 -17.82 -18.53 1.89
CA LYS A 214 -19.06 -19.25 1.62
C LYS A 214 -20.26 -18.50 2.20
N ARG A 215 -20.21 -18.15 3.48
CA ARG A 215 -21.32 -17.49 4.18
C ARG A 215 -21.56 -16.06 3.71
N MET A 216 -20.49 -15.34 3.38
CA MET A 216 -20.61 -14.01 2.76
C MET A 216 -21.35 -14.11 1.43
N ARG A 217 -21.01 -15.07 0.56
CA ARG A 217 -21.69 -15.29 -0.71
C ARG A 217 -23.15 -15.71 -0.53
N GLU A 218 -23.42 -16.64 0.39
CA GLU A 218 -24.80 -17.07 0.70
C GLU A 218 -25.67 -15.90 1.21
N THR A 219 -25.13 -15.10 2.12
CA THR A 219 -25.85 -13.94 2.71
C THR A 219 -26.07 -12.85 1.67
N LEU A 220 -25.05 -12.52 0.89
CA LEU A 220 -25.16 -11.52 -0.18
C LEU A 220 -26.14 -11.98 -1.25
N TYR A 221 -26.06 -13.23 -1.70
CA TYR A 221 -26.99 -13.79 -2.67
C TYR A 221 -28.43 -13.75 -2.15
N SER A 222 -28.66 -14.16 -0.89
CA SER A 222 -29.98 -14.12 -0.26
C SER A 222 -30.53 -12.69 -0.15
N SER A 223 -29.67 -11.71 0.13
CA SER A 223 -30.08 -10.30 0.23
C SER A 223 -30.42 -9.70 -1.14
N LEU A 224 -29.67 -10.09 -2.18
CA LEU A 224 -29.89 -9.63 -3.55
C LEU A 224 -31.20 -10.16 -4.15
N ILE A 225 -31.51 -11.45 -3.98
CA ILE A 225 -32.74 -12.04 -4.54
C ILE A 225 -34.03 -11.49 -3.92
N LEU A 226 -33.94 -10.88 -2.73
CA LEU A 226 -35.07 -10.28 -2.01
C LEU A 226 -35.28 -8.80 -2.36
N GLN A 227 -34.53 -8.25 -3.34
CA GLN A 227 -34.67 -6.86 -3.77
C GLN A 227 -35.76 -6.67 -4.84
N ASP A 228 -36.25 -5.43 -4.95
CA ASP A 228 -37.24 -5.04 -5.95
C ASP A 228 -36.68 -5.03 -7.37
N ILE A 229 -37.56 -5.19 -8.38
CA ILE A 229 -37.19 -5.11 -9.80
C ILE A 229 -36.49 -3.78 -10.14
N SER A 230 -36.91 -2.68 -9.51
CA SER A 230 -36.27 -1.36 -9.67
C SER A 230 -34.80 -1.34 -9.26
N PHE A 231 -34.35 -2.22 -8.35
CA PHE A 231 -32.94 -2.36 -8.00
C PHE A 231 -32.17 -3.01 -9.16
N PHE A 232 -32.73 -4.06 -9.75
CA PHE A 232 -32.14 -4.76 -10.90
C PHE A 232 -32.16 -3.92 -12.19
N ASP A 233 -33.08 -2.97 -12.31
CA ASP A 233 -33.07 -1.99 -13.41
C ASP A 233 -31.94 -0.95 -13.26
N SER A 234 -31.44 -0.73 -12.04
CA SER A 234 -30.43 0.28 -11.72
C SER A 234 -28.99 -0.23 -11.69
N GLU A 235 -28.78 -1.52 -11.41
CA GLU A 235 -27.45 -2.15 -11.28
C GLU A 235 -27.26 -3.22 -12.37
N THR A 236 -26.07 -3.30 -12.97
CA THR A 236 -25.82 -4.30 -14.02
C THR A 236 -25.63 -5.71 -13.43
N VAL A 237 -26.21 -6.73 -14.08
CA VAL A 237 -26.05 -8.13 -13.66
C VAL A 237 -24.56 -8.54 -13.61
N GLY A 238 -23.75 -7.98 -14.50
CA GLY A 238 -22.29 -8.18 -14.53
C GLY A 238 -21.60 -7.64 -13.28
N ASP A 239 -21.95 -6.42 -12.84
CA ASP A 239 -21.40 -5.83 -11.62
C ASP A 239 -21.82 -6.60 -10.37
N LEU A 240 -23.09 -7.01 -10.28
CA LEU A 240 -23.59 -7.81 -9.16
C LEU A 240 -22.89 -9.17 -9.07
N THR A 241 -22.67 -9.83 -10.22
CA THR A 241 -21.97 -11.12 -10.28
C THR A 241 -20.49 -10.97 -9.93
N SER A 242 -19.83 -9.90 -10.41
CA SER A 242 -18.44 -9.58 -10.07
C SER A 242 -18.29 -9.34 -8.56
N ARG A 243 -19.19 -8.58 -7.95
CA ARG A 243 -19.22 -8.31 -6.50
C ARG A 243 -19.44 -9.59 -5.68
N LEU A 244 -20.35 -10.46 -6.11
CA LEU A 244 -20.62 -11.74 -5.47
C LEU A 244 -19.41 -12.70 -5.57
N GLY A 245 -18.70 -12.67 -6.70
CA GLY A 245 -17.55 -13.50 -6.97
C GLY A 245 -16.25 -12.93 -6.42
N ALA A 246 -15.68 -11.97 -7.17
CA ALA A 246 -14.35 -11.42 -6.97
C ALA A 246 -14.24 -10.60 -5.68
N ASP A 247 -15.15 -9.65 -5.46
CA ASP A 247 -15.05 -8.76 -4.29
C ASP A 247 -15.18 -9.57 -3.01
N CYS A 248 -16.22 -10.39 -2.84
CA CYS A 248 -16.40 -11.24 -1.63
C CYS A 248 -15.17 -12.12 -1.34
N GLN A 249 -14.55 -12.68 -2.38
CA GLN A 249 -13.36 -13.50 -2.21
C GLN A 249 -12.13 -12.67 -1.82
N GLN A 250 -11.96 -11.48 -2.40
CA GLN A 250 -10.91 -10.55 -2.05
C GLN A 250 -11.07 -10.05 -0.61
N VAL A 251 -12.28 -9.59 -0.23
CA VAL A 251 -12.63 -9.14 1.12
C VAL A 251 -12.24 -10.20 2.15
N SER A 252 -12.72 -11.43 1.97
CA SER A 252 -12.46 -12.50 2.92
C SER A 252 -10.99 -12.89 2.98
N ARG A 253 -10.30 -12.96 1.83
CA ARG A 253 -8.88 -13.31 1.78
C ARG A 253 -8.04 -12.27 2.50
N VAL A 254 -8.24 -10.99 2.20
CA VAL A 254 -7.47 -9.90 2.80
C VAL A 254 -7.74 -9.85 4.29
N ILE A 255 -9.00 -9.86 4.72
CA ILE A 255 -9.33 -9.81 6.14
C ILE A 255 -8.84 -11.08 6.85
N GLY A 256 -9.08 -12.27 6.32
CA GLY A 256 -8.71 -13.52 6.96
C GLY A 256 -7.20 -13.70 7.12
N ASN A 257 -6.43 -13.40 6.06
CA ASN A 257 -4.97 -13.49 6.12
C ASN A 257 -4.34 -12.35 6.91
N ASP A 258 -4.75 -11.10 6.67
CA ASP A 258 -4.16 -9.94 7.33
C ASP A 258 -4.50 -9.96 8.82
N LEU A 259 -5.71 -10.39 9.21
CA LEU A 259 -6.05 -10.53 10.63
C LEU A 259 -5.19 -11.58 11.32
N ASN A 260 -4.93 -12.72 10.68
CA ASN A 260 -4.03 -13.74 11.20
C ASN A 260 -2.59 -13.20 11.35
N LEU A 261 -2.11 -12.46 10.35
CA LEU A 261 -0.79 -11.84 10.38
C LEU A 261 -0.70 -10.76 11.46
N ILE A 262 -1.68 -9.87 11.57
CA ILE A 262 -1.75 -8.84 12.61
C ILE A 262 -1.73 -9.49 13.98
N LEU A 263 -2.59 -10.48 14.21
CA LEU A 263 -2.70 -11.13 15.52
C LEU A 263 -1.41 -11.85 15.91
N ARG A 264 -0.77 -12.53 14.96
CA ARG A 264 0.55 -13.15 15.16
C ARG A 264 1.61 -12.12 15.51
N ASN A 265 1.73 -11.07 14.69
CA ASN A 265 2.79 -10.10 14.88
C ASN A 265 2.55 -9.28 16.15
N VAL A 266 1.31 -8.91 16.50
CA VAL A 266 0.98 -8.26 17.78
C VAL A 266 1.39 -9.15 18.96
N LEU A 267 1.11 -10.45 18.92
CA LEU A 267 1.48 -11.36 20.00
C LEU A 267 3.00 -11.53 20.13
N GLN A 268 3.72 -11.65 19.00
CA GLN A 268 5.18 -11.70 18.98
C GLN A 268 5.82 -10.37 19.43
N GLY A 269 5.26 -9.24 18.99
CA GLY A 269 5.76 -7.91 19.32
C GLY A 269 5.57 -7.58 20.79
N THR A 270 4.37 -7.83 21.33
CA THR A 270 4.10 -7.68 22.76
C THR A 270 4.96 -8.62 23.60
N GLY A 271 5.10 -9.89 23.19
CA GLY A 271 5.98 -10.84 23.86
C GLY A 271 7.45 -10.42 23.86
N SER A 272 7.96 -9.95 22.72
CA SER A 272 9.34 -9.43 22.60
C SER A 272 9.54 -8.17 23.45
N LEU A 273 8.57 -7.25 23.46
CA LEU A 273 8.60 -6.05 24.28
C LEU A 273 8.62 -6.38 25.77
N ILE A 274 7.73 -7.28 26.23
CA ILE A 274 7.69 -7.72 27.62
C ILE A 274 9.04 -8.35 28.01
N TYR A 275 9.58 -9.21 27.15
CA TYR A 275 10.87 -9.85 27.38
C TYR A 275 12.02 -8.82 27.49
N LEU A 276 12.05 -7.81 26.62
CA LEU A 276 13.04 -6.74 26.65
C LEU A 276 12.98 -5.91 27.93
N VAL A 277 11.76 -5.57 28.38
CA VAL A 277 11.53 -4.81 29.62
C VAL A 277 11.96 -5.61 30.85
N ILE A 278 11.66 -6.92 30.89
CA ILE A 278 12.10 -7.83 31.96
C ILE A 278 13.63 -7.95 32.00
N LEU A 279 14.27 -8.03 30.83
CA LEU A 279 15.72 -8.17 30.74
C LEU A 279 16.45 -6.93 31.29
N SER A 280 15.96 -5.74 30.93
CA SER A 280 16.50 -4.47 31.41
C SER A 280 15.58 -3.30 31.07
N TRP A 281 15.12 -2.60 32.10
CA TRP A 281 14.27 -1.41 31.98
C TRP A 281 14.82 -0.32 31.04
N PRO A 282 16.09 0.14 31.12
CA PRO A 282 16.56 1.26 30.31
C PRO A 282 16.64 0.94 28.80
N LEU A 283 16.98 -0.30 28.46
CA LEU A 283 17.08 -0.78 27.07
C LEU A 283 15.70 -1.12 26.49
N GLY A 284 14.77 -1.61 27.31
CA GLY A 284 13.36 -1.77 26.90
C GLY A 284 12.69 -0.42 26.59
N LEU A 285 12.98 0.61 27.37
CA LEU A 285 12.42 1.95 27.12
C LEU A 285 12.96 2.57 25.82
N SER A 286 14.25 2.40 25.52
CA SER A 286 14.86 2.93 24.30
C SER A 286 14.27 2.29 23.04
N THR A 287 14.09 0.96 23.05
CA THR A 287 13.44 0.22 21.94
C THR A 287 11.98 0.61 21.76
N LEU A 288 11.24 0.86 22.86
CA LEU A 288 9.86 1.35 22.79
C LEU A 288 9.79 2.74 22.13
N MET A 289 10.68 3.66 22.50
CA MET A 289 10.74 5.00 21.90
C MET A 289 11.00 4.93 20.39
N ILE A 290 11.88 4.01 19.96
CA ILE A 290 12.16 3.77 18.55
C ILE A 290 10.92 3.21 17.83
N CYS A 291 10.20 2.26 18.44
CA CYS A 291 8.96 1.73 17.86
C CYS A 291 7.89 2.81 17.70
N ILE A 292 7.77 3.73 18.67
CA ILE A 292 6.85 4.88 18.60
C ILE A 292 7.27 5.82 17.46
N MET A 293 8.56 6.14 17.36
CA MET A 293 9.11 7.00 16.32
C MET A 293 8.86 6.38 14.93
N LEU A 294 9.15 5.08 14.78
CA LEU A 294 8.87 4.32 13.56
C LEU A 294 7.38 4.35 13.22
N GLY A 295 6.50 4.12 14.20
CA GLY A 295 5.05 4.20 14.03
C GLY A 295 4.57 5.59 13.59
N ALA A 296 5.14 6.67 14.12
CA ALA A 296 4.79 8.02 13.70
C ALA A 296 5.17 8.28 12.24
N VAL A 297 6.36 7.82 11.84
CA VAL A 297 6.86 7.89 10.46
C VAL A 297 5.94 7.07 9.54
N MET A 298 5.52 5.85 9.94
CA MET A 298 4.55 5.01 9.21
C MET A 298 3.22 5.71 8.99
N VAL A 299 2.68 6.37 10.01
CA VAL A 299 1.39 7.07 9.91
C VAL A 299 1.49 8.23 8.92
N HIS A 300 2.59 8.99 8.95
CA HIS A 300 2.79 10.10 8.03
C HIS A 300 2.90 9.60 6.57
N TYR A 301 3.72 8.58 6.33
CA TYR A 301 3.87 7.99 5.00
C TYR A 301 2.59 7.31 4.51
N GLY A 302 1.87 6.59 5.38
CA GLY A 302 0.61 5.93 5.04
C GLY A 302 -0.46 6.93 4.59
N ARG A 303 -0.50 8.14 5.19
CA ARG A 303 -1.39 9.23 4.72
C ARG A 303 -1.02 9.72 3.33
N TYR A 304 0.27 9.92 3.07
CA TYR A 304 0.76 10.31 1.76
C TYR A 304 0.44 9.24 0.70
N GLN A 305 0.72 7.97 1.00
CA GLN A 305 0.45 6.83 0.12
C GLN A 305 -1.04 6.72 -0.22
N LYS A 306 -1.92 6.95 0.76
CA LYS A 306 -3.38 6.95 0.53
C LYS A 306 -3.82 8.08 -0.41
N LYS A 307 -3.24 9.28 -0.28
CA LYS A 307 -3.52 10.39 -1.20
C LYS A 307 -3.05 10.06 -2.62
N ALA A 308 -1.80 9.60 -2.77
CA ALA A 308 -1.23 9.23 -4.07
C ALA A 308 -2.02 8.11 -4.76
N ALA A 309 -2.41 7.05 -4.04
CA ALA A 309 -3.19 5.95 -4.59
C ALA A 309 -4.56 6.39 -5.13
N ARG A 310 -5.24 7.33 -4.45
CA ARG A 310 -6.50 7.89 -4.92
C ARG A 310 -6.32 8.69 -6.20
N LEU A 311 -5.28 9.51 -6.26
CA LEU A 311 -5.00 10.36 -7.42
C LEU A 311 -4.62 9.52 -8.65
N ILE A 312 -3.88 8.43 -8.44
CA ILE A 312 -3.60 7.42 -9.47
C ILE A 312 -4.90 6.78 -9.98
N GLN A 313 -5.81 6.41 -9.07
CA GLN A 313 -7.09 5.79 -9.44
C GLN A 313 -7.96 6.75 -10.27
N GLU A 314 -8.02 8.03 -9.90
CA GLU A 314 -8.80 9.06 -10.61
C GLU A 314 -8.23 9.38 -12.00
N VAL A 315 -6.90 9.52 -12.11
CA VAL A 315 -6.24 9.72 -13.41
C VAL A 315 -6.39 8.49 -14.31
N THR A 316 -6.34 7.30 -13.73
CA THR A 316 -6.58 6.04 -14.46
C THR A 316 -8.03 5.96 -14.95
N ALA A 317 -9.01 6.36 -14.14
CA ALA A 317 -10.41 6.42 -14.56
C ALA A 317 -10.59 7.41 -15.73
N SER A 318 -10.00 8.61 -15.64
CA SER A 318 -10.05 9.61 -16.71
C SER A 318 -9.40 9.12 -18.02
N ALA A 319 -8.28 8.41 -17.92
CA ALA A 319 -7.63 7.79 -19.08
C ALA A 319 -8.52 6.70 -19.71
N ASN A 320 -9.18 5.89 -18.89
CA ASN A 320 -10.12 4.87 -19.35
C ASN A 320 -11.37 5.49 -20.00
N ASP A 321 -11.89 6.60 -19.48
CA ASP A 321 -13.02 7.31 -20.08
C ASP A 321 -12.68 7.81 -21.49
N VAL A 322 -11.50 8.39 -21.67
CA VAL A 322 -10.99 8.80 -23.00
C VAL A 322 -10.87 7.59 -23.92
N ALA A 323 -10.24 6.51 -23.46
CA ALA A 323 -10.09 5.30 -24.26
C ALA A 323 -11.46 4.70 -24.65
N GLN A 324 -12.41 4.68 -23.73
CA GLN A 324 -13.76 4.17 -23.97
C GLN A 324 -14.52 5.04 -24.98
N GLU A 325 -14.44 6.36 -24.88
CA GLU A 325 -15.02 7.30 -25.84
C GLU A 325 -14.44 7.08 -27.25
N THR A 326 -13.11 7.08 -27.37
CA THR A 326 -12.41 6.93 -28.66
C THR A 326 -12.71 5.57 -29.30
N LEU A 327 -12.68 4.47 -28.53
CA LEU A 327 -12.94 3.13 -29.04
C LEU A 327 -14.41 2.92 -29.39
N SER A 328 -15.34 3.45 -28.59
CA SER A 328 -16.78 3.37 -28.89
C SER A 328 -17.15 4.19 -30.13
N LEU A 329 -16.43 5.28 -30.41
CA LEU A 329 -16.66 6.17 -31.54
C LEU A 329 -15.59 6.02 -32.63
N ILE A 330 -14.94 4.86 -32.73
CA ILE A 330 -13.80 4.65 -33.63
C ILE A 330 -14.13 4.96 -35.09
N ARG A 331 -15.38 4.70 -35.53
CA ARG A 331 -15.83 5.05 -36.88
C ARG A 331 -15.82 6.56 -37.12
N THR A 332 -16.26 7.34 -36.13
CA THR A 332 -16.24 8.81 -36.19
C THR A 332 -14.80 9.32 -36.25
N VAL A 333 -13.91 8.80 -35.39
CA VAL A 333 -12.49 9.18 -35.38
C VAL A 333 -11.84 8.93 -36.75
N ARG A 334 -12.12 7.78 -37.38
CA ARG A 334 -11.62 7.45 -38.73
C ARG A 334 -12.19 8.37 -39.83
N VAL A 335 -13.45 8.77 -39.72
CA VAL A 335 -14.11 9.65 -40.71
C VAL A 335 -13.55 11.07 -40.65
N TYR A 336 -13.24 11.57 -39.44
CA TYR A 336 -12.68 12.91 -39.25
C TYR A 336 -11.14 12.95 -39.29
N GLY A 337 -10.45 11.79 -39.35
CA GLY A 337 -9.00 11.70 -39.41
C GLY A 337 -8.29 12.24 -38.16
N THR A 338 -8.90 12.07 -36.98
CA THR A 338 -8.43 12.66 -35.72
C THR A 338 -7.61 11.70 -34.85
N GLU A 339 -7.05 10.62 -35.42
CA GLU A 339 -6.33 9.59 -34.65
C GLU A 339 -5.17 10.16 -33.84
N GLU A 340 -4.37 11.06 -34.41
CA GLU A 340 -3.23 11.68 -33.73
C GLU A 340 -3.66 12.61 -32.58
N VAL A 341 -4.82 13.27 -32.72
CA VAL A 341 -5.38 14.14 -31.68
C VAL A 341 -5.84 13.30 -30.48
N GLU A 342 -6.56 12.21 -30.76
CA GLU A 342 -7.01 11.28 -29.72
C GLU A 342 -5.85 10.55 -29.04
N HIS A 343 -4.83 10.16 -29.81
CA HIS A 343 -3.59 9.61 -29.28
C HIS A 343 -2.88 10.62 -28.37
N GLY A 344 -2.79 11.89 -28.77
CA GLY A 344 -2.25 12.96 -27.93
C GLY A 344 -3.02 13.17 -26.62
N ARG A 345 -4.36 13.10 -26.68
CA ARG A 345 -5.24 13.21 -25.51
C ARG A 345 -5.02 12.07 -24.51
N TYR A 346 -4.91 10.83 -24.98
CA TYR A 346 -4.60 9.68 -24.14
C TYR A 346 -3.17 9.74 -23.59
N LYS A 347 -2.20 10.13 -24.42
CA LYS A 347 -0.80 10.30 -24.01
C LYS A 347 -0.64 11.33 -22.89
N TRP A 348 -1.37 12.44 -22.94
CA TRP A 348 -1.34 13.45 -21.87
C TRP A 348 -1.77 12.87 -20.50
N TRP A 349 -2.83 12.06 -20.47
CA TRP A 349 -3.24 11.37 -19.25
C TRP A 349 -2.21 10.35 -18.76
N LEU A 350 -1.57 9.62 -19.68
CA LEU A 350 -0.48 8.70 -19.34
C LEU A 350 0.76 9.42 -18.80
N GLU A 351 1.12 10.58 -19.34
CA GLU A 351 2.22 11.40 -18.83
C GLU A 351 1.91 11.93 -17.42
N LYS A 352 0.67 12.37 -17.17
CA LYS A 352 0.22 12.76 -15.83
C LYS A 352 0.29 11.58 -14.85
N LEU A 353 -0.18 10.40 -15.27
CA LEU A 353 -0.10 9.17 -14.49
C LEU A 353 1.35 8.78 -14.17
N ALA A 354 2.25 8.90 -15.14
CA ALA A 354 3.66 8.62 -14.98
C ALA A 354 4.33 9.57 -13.97
N ASP A 355 4.02 10.87 -14.02
CA ASP A 355 4.56 11.84 -13.07
C ASP A 355 4.10 11.54 -11.62
N ILE A 356 2.81 11.22 -11.43
CA ILE A 356 2.28 10.85 -10.10
C ILE A 356 2.91 9.54 -9.60
N SER A 357 3.04 8.55 -10.48
CA SER A 357 3.66 7.26 -10.14
C SER A 357 5.15 7.40 -9.81
N LEU A 358 5.85 8.30 -10.49
CA LEU A 358 7.24 8.63 -10.20
C LEU A 358 7.36 9.30 -8.82
N ARG A 359 6.50 10.27 -8.51
CA ARG A 359 6.42 10.91 -7.18
C ARG A 359 6.13 9.90 -6.08
N GLN A 360 5.23 8.95 -6.32
CA GLN A 360 4.92 7.87 -5.37
C GLN A 360 6.13 6.94 -5.16
N SER A 361 6.80 6.56 -6.25
CA SER A 361 7.97 5.68 -6.20
C SER A 361 9.15 6.35 -5.50
N ALA A 362 9.37 7.63 -5.75
CA ALA A 362 10.36 8.44 -5.06
C ALA A 362 10.05 8.60 -3.56
N ALA A 363 8.79 8.84 -3.20
CA ALA A 363 8.34 8.86 -1.82
C ALA A 363 8.58 7.51 -1.11
N TYR A 364 8.29 6.40 -1.80
CA TYR A 364 8.61 5.05 -1.32
C TYR A 364 10.11 4.84 -1.14
N GLY A 365 10.94 5.36 -2.05
CA GLY A 365 12.40 5.31 -1.92
C GLY A 365 12.90 6.06 -0.67
N PHE A 366 12.45 7.30 -0.47
CA PHE A 366 12.79 8.11 0.71
C PHE A 366 12.31 7.46 2.01
N TRP A 367 11.11 6.89 1.96
CA TRP A 367 10.52 6.12 3.04
C TRP A 367 11.39 4.90 3.41
N ASN A 368 11.75 4.09 2.41
CA ASN A 368 12.56 2.89 2.60
C ASN A 368 13.96 3.24 3.13
N LEU A 369 14.56 4.32 2.62
CA LEU A 369 15.81 4.86 3.13
C LEU A 369 15.70 5.25 4.61
N SER A 370 14.67 6.02 4.97
CA SER A 370 14.43 6.46 6.35
C SER A 370 14.21 5.26 7.28
N PHE A 371 13.37 4.31 6.87
CA PHE A 371 13.10 3.10 7.63
C PHE A 371 14.37 2.28 7.87
N ASN A 372 15.14 1.98 6.82
CA ASN A 372 16.37 1.19 6.93
C ASN A 372 17.45 1.93 7.74
N ALA A 373 17.57 3.24 7.58
CA ALA A 373 18.50 4.05 8.36
C ALA A 373 18.17 4.00 9.86
N LEU A 374 16.90 4.17 10.24
CA LEU A 374 16.43 4.02 11.62
C LEU A 374 16.63 2.60 12.15
N TYR A 375 16.30 1.60 11.34
CA TYR A 375 16.45 0.18 11.68
C TYR A 375 17.91 -0.16 12.02
N HIS A 376 18.85 0.15 11.13
CA HIS A 376 20.27 -0.12 11.35
C HIS A 376 20.86 0.78 12.43
N SER A 377 20.42 2.04 12.55
CA SER A 377 20.82 2.92 13.64
C SER A 377 20.47 2.32 15.01
N THR A 378 19.31 1.65 15.12
CA THR A 378 18.91 0.96 16.34
C THR A 378 19.89 -0.15 16.73
N GLN A 379 20.38 -0.92 15.76
CA GLN A 379 21.40 -1.95 16.00
C GLN A 379 22.72 -1.33 16.48
N VAL A 380 23.14 -0.21 15.88
CA VAL A 380 24.35 0.51 16.29
C VAL A 380 24.21 1.08 17.71
N ILE A 381 23.07 1.70 18.03
CA ILE A 381 22.77 2.24 19.36
C ILE A 381 22.74 1.10 20.39
N ALA A 382 22.10 -0.03 20.06
CA ALA A 382 22.04 -1.21 20.91
C ALA A 382 23.45 -1.72 21.27
N VAL A 383 24.33 -1.83 20.27
CA VAL A 383 25.73 -2.27 20.49
C VAL A 383 26.54 -1.22 21.23
N LEU A 384 26.34 0.07 20.97
CA LEU A 384 27.07 1.15 21.63
C LEU A 384 26.72 1.24 23.12
N PHE A 385 25.44 1.35 23.46
CA PHE A 385 25.00 1.37 24.86
C PHE A 385 25.20 0.04 25.58
N GLY A 386 24.94 -1.07 24.88
CA GLY A 386 25.17 -2.41 25.40
C GLY A 386 26.64 -2.69 25.67
N GLY A 387 27.51 -2.33 24.72
CA GLY A 387 28.97 -2.46 24.83
C GLY A 387 29.54 -1.60 25.95
N MET A 388 29.12 -0.34 26.08
CA MET A 388 29.50 0.51 27.22
C MET A 388 29.04 -0.09 28.55
N SER A 389 27.85 -0.70 28.61
CA SER A 389 27.34 -1.35 29.83
C SER A 389 28.08 -2.65 30.17
N ILE A 390 28.60 -3.36 29.17
CA ILE A 390 29.48 -4.53 29.37
C ILE A 390 30.84 -4.06 29.91
N LEU A 391 31.43 -3.02 29.32
CA LEU A 391 32.70 -2.45 29.79
C LEU A 391 32.61 -1.92 31.23
N ALA A 392 31.45 -1.40 31.63
CA ALA A 392 31.17 -1.00 33.00
C ALA A 392 30.83 -2.17 33.96
N GLY A 393 30.76 -3.41 33.47
CA GLY A 393 30.51 -4.61 34.27
C GLY A 393 29.04 -4.80 34.72
N HIS A 394 28.10 -3.98 34.24
CA HIS A 394 26.69 -4.06 34.65
C HIS A 394 25.89 -5.12 33.88
N ILE A 395 26.30 -5.47 32.65
CA ILE A 395 25.57 -6.36 31.74
C ILE A 395 26.51 -7.43 31.16
N THR A 396 26.05 -8.68 31.11
CA THR A 396 26.78 -9.80 30.46
C THR A 396 26.59 -9.75 28.94
N ALA A 397 27.60 -10.17 28.17
CA ALA A 397 27.51 -10.32 26.72
C ALA A 397 26.29 -11.15 26.27
N GLU A 398 25.92 -12.19 27.03
CA GLU A 398 24.71 -12.99 26.79
C GLU A 398 23.42 -12.16 26.80
N LYS A 399 23.28 -11.26 27.77
CA LYS A 399 22.10 -10.38 27.86
C LYS A 399 22.07 -9.38 26.69
N LEU A 400 23.22 -8.89 26.25
CA LEU A 400 23.29 -8.01 25.09
C LEU A 400 22.88 -8.72 23.80
N THR A 401 23.35 -9.94 23.57
CA THR A 401 22.97 -10.72 22.38
C THR A 401 21.47 -11.01 22.37
N LYS A 402 20.89 -11.39 23.53
CA LYS A 402 19.42 -11.53 23.67
C LYS A 402 18.72 -10.22 23.31
N PHE A 403 19.18 -9.09 23.86
CA PHE A 403 18.59 -7.78 23.58
C PHE A 403 18.57 -7.46 22.08
N ILE A 404 19.68 -7.67 21.38
CA ILE A 404 19.78 -7.40 19.93
C ILE A 404 18.75 -8.26 19.16
N LEU A 405 18.68 -9.56 19.41
CA LEU A 405 17.77 -10.47 18.72
C LEU A 405 16.29 -10.13 18.97
N TYR A 406 15.92 -9.84 20.22
CA TYR A 406 14.54 -9.45 20.54
C TYR A 406 14.18 -8.06 20.01
N SER A 407 15.15 -7.14 19.93
CA SER A 407 14.93 -5.83 19.32
C SER A 407 14.64 -5.94 17.81
N GLU A 408 15.37 -6.80 17.11
CA GLU A 408 15.15 -7.08 15.68
C GLU A 408 13.75 -7.67 15.45
N TRP A 409 13.35 -8.64 16.26
CA TRP A 409 12.00 -9.20 16.21
C TRP A 409 10.90 -8.19 16.52
N LEU A 410 11.10 -7.34 17.52
CA LEU A 410 10.15 -6.30 17.87
C LEU A 410 9.94 -5.31 16.70
N ILE A 411 11.03 -4.87 16.05
CA ILE A 411 10.95 -3.95 14.92
C ILE A 411 10.27 -4.62 13.73
N TYR A 412 10.65 -5.86 13.42
CA TYR A 412 10.05 -6.62 12.31
C TYR A 412 8.55 -6.85 12.51
N SER A 413 8.15 -7.23 13.73
CA SER A 413 6.74 -7.37 14.11
C SER A 413 6.00 -6.03 13.96
N THR A 414 6.57 -4.94 14.45
CA THR A 414 5.96 -3.59 14.35
C THR A 414 5.73 -3.18 12.89
N TRP A 415 6.71 -3.44 12.02
CA TRP A 415 6.58 -3.19 10.58
C TRP A 415 5.44 -4.01 9.96
N TRP A 416 5.42 -5.33 10.20
CA TRP A 416 4.35 -6.18 9.68
C TRP A 416 2.97 -5.77 10.19
N VAL A 417 2.83 -5.41 11.47
CA VAL A 417 1.55 -4.91 12.00
C VAL A 417 1.11 -3.65 11.25
N GLY A 418 2.04 -2.69 11.02
CA GLY A 418 1.77 -1.45 10.30
C GLY A 418 1.35 -1.65 8.84
N ASP A 419 2.02 -2.56 8.13
CA ASP A 419 1.68 -2.88 6.74
C ASP A 419 0.31 -3.57 6.64
N ASN A 420 0.08 -4.59 7.49
CA ASN A 420 -1.16 -5.38 7.43
C ASN A 420 -2.37 -4.57 7.92
N ILE A 421 -2.22 -3.66 8.90
CA ILE A 421 -3.34 -2.78 9.30
C ILE A 421 -3.71 -1.81 8.17
N SER A 422 -2.71 -1.32 7.42
CA SER A 422 -2.94 -0.47 6.25
C SER A 422 -3.68 -1.23 5.14
N ASN A 423 -3.23 -2.45 4.81
CA ASN A 423 -3.87 -3.30 3.81
C ASN A 423 -5.30 -3.68 4.22
N LEU A 424 -5.51 -4.03 5.49
CA LEU A 424 -6.82 -4.29 6.06
C LEU A 424 -7.74 -3.07 5.95
N MET A 425 -7.26 -1.87 6.29
CA MET A 425 -8.02 -0.64 6.16
C MET A 425 -8.43 -0.34 4.71
N GLN A 426 -7.52 -0.54 3.76
CA GLN A 426 -7.81 -0.35 2.33
C GLN A 426 -8.86 -1.34 1.84
N SER A 427 -8.72 -2.62 2.20
CA SER A 427 -9.67 -3.66 1.81
C SER A 427 -11.05 -3.44 2.41
N VAL A 428 -11.15 -3.09 3.69
CA VAL A 428 -12.45 -2.77 4.31
C VAL A 428 -13.10 -1.57 3.61
N GLY A 429 -12.34 -0.56 3.22
CA GLY A 429 -12.84 0.58 2.45
C GLY A 429 -13.37 0.16 1.06
N ALA A 430 -12.63 -0.68 0.33
CA ALA A 430 -13.07 -1.21 -0.96
C ALA A 430 -14.33 -2.10 -0.83
N SER A 431 -14.49 -2.75 0.32
CA SER A 431 -15.57 -3.69 0.62
C SER A 431 -16.85 -3.01 1.11
N GLU A 432 -16.85 -1.69 1.31
CA GLU A 432 -17.97 -0.93 1.88
C GLU A 432 -19.28 -1.17 1.11
N LYS A 433 -19.22 -1.13 -0.23
CA LYS A 433 -20.41 -1.39 -1.07
C LYS A 433 -20.91 -2.83 -0.93
N VAL A 434 -20.03 -3.82 -0.75
CA VAL A 434 -20.43 -5.23 -0.51
C VAL A 434 -21.15 -5.37 0.84
N PHE A 435 -20.62 -4.74 1.89
CA PHE A 435 -21.26 -4.76 3.21
C PHE A 435 -22.60 -4.01 3.20
N HIS A 436 -22.72 -2.93 2.42
CA HIS A 436 -23.99 -2.22 2.24
C HIS A 436 -25.03 -3.09 1.52
N LEU A 437 -24.64 -3.80 0.45
CA LEU A 437 -25.53 -4.71 -0.27
C LEU A 437 -26.01 -5.89 0.60
N MET A 438 -25.18 -6.32 1.55
CA MET A 438 -25.53 -7.36 2.52
C MET A 438 -26.48 -6.88 3.63
N ASP A 439 -26.55 -5.56 3.86
CA ASP A 439 -27.43 -4.93 4.85
C ASP A 439 -28.77 -4.47 4.28
N LEU A 440 -28.99 -4.65 2.97
CA LEU A 440 -30.24 -4.26 2.35
C LEU A 440 -31.39 -5.05 3.00
N LEU A 441 -32.40 -4.32 3.45
CA LEU A 441 -33.65 -4.89 3.92
C LEU A 441 -34.36 -5.58 2.74
N PRO A 442 -35.14 -6.65 3.02
CA PRO A 442 -35.97 -7.26 1.99
C PRO A 442 -36.97 -6.23 1.46
N SER A 443 -37.30 -6.36 0.18
CA SER A 443 -38.30 -5.53 -0.46
C SER A 443 -39.64 -5.58 0.30
N SER A 444 -40.32 -4.43 0.35
CA SER A 444 -41.67 -4.31 0.91
C SER A 444 -42.66 -5.27 0.23
N GLN A 445 -42.47 -5.63 -1.04
CA GLN A 445 -43.31 -6.58 -1.78
C GLN A 445 -43.28 -8.00 -1.17
N PHE A 446 -42.14 -8.40 -0.59
CA PHE A 446 -42.01 -9.69 0.10
C PHE A 446 -42.47 -9.61 1.57
N THR A 447 -42.39 -8.44 2.18
CA THR A 447 -42.79 -8.22 3.58
C THR A 447 -44.32 -8.09 3.73
N GLU A 448 -45.01 -7.55 2.72
CA GLU A 448 -46.47 -7.42 2.73
C GLU A 448 -47.22 -8.71 2.36
N ARG A 449 -46.58 -9.66 1.64
CA ARG A 449 -47.21 -10.94 1.24
C ARG A 449 -47.19 -12.04 2.30
N GLY A 450 -46.93 -11.69 3.57
CA GLY A 450 -46.96 -12.61 4.73
C GLY A 450 -48.27 -12.63 5.54
N LYS A 451 -49.41 -12.24 4.95
CA LYS A 451 -50.75 -12.40 5.54
C LYS A 451 -51.69 -13.16 4.59
N TYR A 452 -51.35 -14.40 4.24
CA TYR A 452 -52.31 -15.36 3.69
C TYR A 452 -51.98 -16.76 4.17
#